data_AF-A0A6L7QH69-F1
#
_entry.id   AF-A0A6L7QH69-F1
#
_cell.length_a   1.000
_cell.length_b   1.000
_cell.length_c   1.000
_cell.angle_alpha   90.00
_cell.angle_beta   90.00
_cell.angle_gamma   90.00
#
_symmetry.space_group_name_H-M   'P 1'
#
loop_
_entity.id
_entity.type
_entity.pdbx_description
1 polymer ?
#
loop_
_entity_poly.entity_id
_entity_poly.type
_entity_poly.pdbx_seq_one_letter_code
_entity_poly.pdbx_strand_id
1 'polypeptide(L)'
;MATDEQLKSYAESLPSIYREILTAFPRMEPNRRQGYGLAFQTLAADLDSFRLGEIILACEQLEQRNLVEIKHKIFVHPTQLGERLIGIITGQSAPVVQVPELPALPT
;
A
#
# COMPACT_ATOMS: atom_id res chain seq x y z
N MET A 1 10.74 -8.90 15.07
CA MET A 1 10.35 -8.72 13.64
C MET A 1 9.60 -9.97 13.21
N ALA A 2 8.52 -9.85 12.44
CA ALA A 2 7.80 -11.01 11.92
C ALA A 2 8.61 -11.72 10.81
N THR A 3 8.60 -13.06 10.82
CA THR A 3 9.22 -13.89 9.78
C THR A 3 8.34 -13.95 8.52
N ASP A 4 8.90 -14.33 7.38
CA ASP A 4 8.14 -14.43 6.13
C ASP A 4 7.06 -15.52 6.19
N GLU A 5 7.27 -16.60 6.94
CA GLU A 5 6.24 -17.63 7.19
C GLU A 5 5.07 -17.10 8.01
N GLN A 6 5.35 -16.30 9.04
CA GLN A 6 4.31 -15.64 9.84
C GLN A 6 3.51 -14.64 8.99
N LEU A 7 4.19 -13.90 8.11
CA LEU A 7 3.53 -12.95 7.21
C LEU A 7 2.68 -13.67 6.14
N LYS A 8 3.10 -14.83 5.64
CA LYS A 8 2.28 -15.65 4.73
C LYS A 8 1.01 -16.13 5.41
N SER A 9 1.12 -16.73 6.59
CA SER A 9 -0.06 -17.17 7.35
C SER A 9 -0.99 -15.99 7.69
N TYR A 10 -0.41 -14.84 8.04
CA TYR A 10 -1.17 -13.62 8.26
C TYR A 10 -1.91 -13.17 6.98
N ALA A 11 -1.22 -13.12 5.83
CA ALA A 11 -1.80 -12.76 4.54
C ALA A 11 -2.97 -13.67 4.14
N GLU A 12 -2.88 -14.97 4.43
CA GLU A 12 -3.93 -15.95 4.17
C GLU A 12 -5.17 -15.74 5.05
N SER A 13 -4.96 -15.24 6.28
CA SER A 13 -6.03 -14.97 7.25
C SER A 13 -6.78 -13.64 7.05
N LEU A 14 -6.25 -12.74 6.23
CA LEU A 14 -6.82 -11.39 6.07
C LEU A 14 -8.22 -11.42 5.45
N PRO A 15 -9.20 -10.69 6.00
CA PRO A 15 -10.48 -10.47 5.30
C PRO A 15 -10.28 -9.85 3.91
N SER A 16 -11.23 -10.08 3.00
CA SER A 16 -11.12 -9.70 1.58
C SER A 16 -10.79 -8.22 1.38
N ILE A 17 -11.47 -7.31 2.09
CA ILE A 17 -11.25 -5.86 1.98
C ILE A 17 -9.78 -5.46 2.20
N TYR A 18 -9.10 -6.05 3.18
CA TYR A 18 -7.70 -5.76 3.45
C TYR A 18 -6.79 -6.29 2.36
N ARG A 19 -7.06 -7.50 1.86
CA ARG A 19 -6.30 -8.06 0.73
C ARG A 19 -6.47 -7.20 -0.50
N GLU A 20 -7.70 -6.82 -0.82
CA GLU A 20 -7.99 -6.00 -1.99
C GLU A 20 -7.30 -4.63 -1.92
N ILE A 21 -7.37 -3.93 -0.79
CA ILE A 21 -6.64 -2.67 -0.56
C ILE A 21 -5.13 -2.86 -0.74
N LEU A 22 -4.53 -3.91 -0.16
CA LEU A 22 -3.08 -4.16 -0.29
C LEU A 22 -2.68 -4.53 -1.72
N THR A 23 -3.51 -5.29 -2.44
CA THR A 23 -3.27 -5.65 -3.85
C THR A 23 -3.49 -4.51 -4.82
N ALA A 24 -4.26 -3.48 -4.45
CA ALA A 24 -4.49 -2.30 -5.27
C ALA A 24 -3.18 -1.54 -5.55
N PHE A 25 -2.25 -1.49 -4.59
CA PHE A 25 -0.99 -0.74 -4.75
C PHE A 25 -0.21 -1.08 -6.02
N PRO A 26 0.25 -2.33 -6.22
CA PRO A 26 0.98 -2.69 -7.44
C PRO A 26 0.07 -2.87 -8.66
N ARG A 27 -1.25 -3.07 -8.48
CA ARG A 27 -2.22 -3.13 -9.58
C ARG A 27 -2.42 -1.76 -10.23
N MET A 28 -2.64 -0.73 -9.43
CA MET A 28 -2.92 0.62 -9.88
C MET A 28 -1.65 1.36 -10.30
N GLU A 29 -0.55 1.15 -9.58
CA GLU A 29 0.73 1.80 -9.85
C GLU A 29 1.88 0.78 -9.86
N PRO A 30 2.04 -0.01 -10.94
CA PRO A 30 3.07 -1.06 -11.03
C PRO A 30 4.51 -0.53 -10.91
N ASN A 31 4.73 0.72 -11.33
CA ASN A 31 6.03 1.40 -11.31
C ASN A 31 6.21 2.30 -10.08
N ARG A 32 5.36 2.16 -9.06
CA ARG A 32 5.43 2.99 -7.87
C ARG A 32 6.75 2.85 -7.13
N ARG A 33 7.15 3.92 -6.45
CA ARG A 33 8.18 3.87 -5.42
C ARG A 33 7.64 3.15 -4.16
N GLN A 34 8.50 2.49 -3.41
CA GLN A 34 8.17 2.02 -2.06
C GLN A 34 7.65 3.17 -1.17
N GLY A 35 6.58 2.92 -0.43
CA GLY A 35 5.92 3.92 0.42
C GLY A 35 5.11 4.97 -0.34
N TYR A 36 4.91 4.80 -1.66
CA TYR A 36 4.00 5.64 -2.42
C TYR A 36 2.56 5.41 -1.97
N GLY A 37 1.82 6.50 -1.77
CA GLY A 37 0.48 6.45 -1.21
C GLY A 37 -0.60 6.50 -2.28
N LEU A 38 -1.72 5.85 -2.01
CA LEU A 38 -2.94 5.96 -2.80
C LEU A 38 -3.97 6.79 -2.04
N ALA A 39 -4.74 7.61 -2.75
CA ALA A 39 -5.86 8.31 -2.14
C ALA A 39 -7.03 7.34 -1.87
N PHE A 40 -7.81 7.55 -0.81
CA PHE A 40 -8.98 6.72 -0.53
C PHE A 40 -9.99 6.70 -1.69
N GLN A 41 -10.16 7.83 -2.38
CA GLN A 41 -11.04 7.93 -3.54
C GLN A 41 -10.52 7.11 -4.72
N THR A 42 -9.21 7.06 -4.90
CA THR A 42 -8.56 6.22 -5.92
C THR A 42 -8.79 4.75 -5.62
N LEU A 43 -8.63 4.32 -4.36
CA LEU A 43 -8.98 2.96 -3.94
C LEU A 43 -10.48 2.67 -4.14
N ALA A 44 -11.37 3.59 -3.78
CA ALA A 44 -12.81 3.39 -3.95
C ALA A 44 -13.24 3.28 -5.42
N ALA A 45 -12.51 3.91 -6.33
CA ALA A 45 -12.76 3.80 -7.78
C ALA A 45 -12.25 2.47 -8.38
N ASP A 46 -11.31 1.80 -7.71
CA ASP A 46 -10.76 0.50 -8.13
C ASP A 46 -11.44 -0.69 -7.42
N LEU A 47 -11.98 -0.44 -6.22
CA LEU A 47 -12.60 -1.43 -5.35
C LEU A 47 -14.13 -1.31 -5.34
N ASP A 48 -14.77 -1.59 -6.49
CA ASP A 48 -16.22 -1.46 -6.69
C ASP A 48 -17.09 -2.22 -5.66
N SER A 49 -16.53 -3.24 -5.02
CA SER A 49 -17.21 -4.07 -4.02
C SER A 49 -17.38 -3.40 -2.65
N PHE A 50 -16.69 -2.28 -2.38
CA PHE A 50 -16.66 -1.64 -1.06
C PHE A 50 -17.01 -0.17 -1.11
N ARG A 51 -17.73 0.32 -0.10
CA ARG A 51 -18.04 1.75 0.03
C ARG A 51 -16.81 2.50 0.54
N LEU A 52 -16.68 3.79 0.17
CA LEU A 52 -15.58 4.65 0.63
C LEU A 52 -15.41 4.62 2.17
N GLY A 53 -16.50 4.64 2.94
CA GLY A 53 -16.42 4.55 4.40
C GLY A 53 -15.84 3.24 4.91
N GLU A 54 -16.11 2.11 4.24
CA GLU A 54 -15.53 0.80 4.60
C GLU A 54 -14.04 0.76 4.29
N ILE A 55 -13.63 1.35 3.16
CA ILE A 55 -12.23 1.47 2.77
C ILE A 55 -11.45 2.32 3.78
N ILE A 56 -12.01 3.48 4.18
CA ILE A 56 -11.38 4.34 5.19
C ILE A 56 -11.19 3.57 6.51
N LEU A 57 -12.24 2.93 7.03
CA LEU A 57 -12.17 2.15 8.27
C LEU A 57 -11.19 0.98 8.16
N ALA A 58 -11.10 0.33 7.00
CA ALA A 58 -10.13 -0.73 6.76
C ALA A 58 -8.68 -0.18 6.75
N CYS A 59 -8.45 0.97 6.12
CA CYS A 59 -7.15 1.64 6.15
C CYS A 59 -6.75 2.06 7.57
N GLU A 60 -7.68 2.56 8.39
CA GLU A 60 -7.43 2.88 9.80
C GLU A 60 -7.04 1.63 10.61
N GLN A 61 -7.70 0.48 10.38
CA GLN A 61 -7.31 -0.78 11.03
C GLN A 61 -5.95 -1.31 10.55
N LEU A 62 -5.59 -1.10 9.29
CA LEU A 62 -4.25 -1.41 8.78
C LEU A 62 -3.19 -0.50 9.43
N GLU A 63 -3.50 0.78 9.64
CA GLU A 63 -2.62 1.74 10.30
C GLU A 63 -2.39 1.37 11.77
N GLN A 64 -3.44 0.99 12.50
CA GLN A 64 -3.33 0.50 13.87
C GLN A 64 -2.41 -0.73 14.01
N ARG A 65 -2.22 -1.49 12.92
CA ARG A 65 -1.31 -2.65 12.85
C ARG A 65 0.04 -2.31 12.23
N ASN A 66 0.34 -1.04 12.00
CA ASN A 66 1.58 -0.54 11.40
C ASN A 66 1.87 -1.12 9.99
N LEU A 67 0.82 -1.47 9.25
CA LEU A 67 0.94 -1.95 7.86
C LEU A 67 0.88 -0.78 6.87
N VAL A 68 0.19 0.30 7.23
CA VAL A 68 0.11 1.52 6.43
C VAL A 68 0.23 2.75 7.35
N GLU A 69 0.48 3.91 6.76
CA GLU A 69 0.40 5.24 7.36
C GLU A 69 -0.65 6.06 6.61
N ILE A 70 -1.52 6.77 7.32
CA ILE A 70 -2.47 7.70 6.73
C ILE A 70 -1.87 9.11 6.76
N LYS A 71 -1.58 9.68 5.58
CA LYS A 71 -1.03 11.02 5.43
C LYS A 71 -2.08 11.98 4.91
N HIS A 72 -2.05 13.20 5.45
CA HIS A 72 -2.99 14.27 5.10
C HIS A 72 -4.48 13.88 5.23
N LYS A 73 -4.79 12.83 6.00
CA LYS A 73 -6.13 12.26 6.21
C LYS A 73 -6.81 11.71 4.93
N ILE A 74 -6.08 11.58 3.82
CA ILE A 74 -6.66 11.17 2.53
C ILE A 74 -5.81 10.16 1.78
N PHE A 75 -4.51 10.06 2.08
CA PHE A 75 -3.59 9.14 1.43
C PHE A 75 -3.22 8.01 2.38
N VAL A 76 -3.24 6.78 1.89
CA VAL A 76 -2.73 5.60 2.59
C VAL A 76 -1.43 5.16 1.96
N HIS A 77 -0.37 5.08 2.76
CA HIS A 77 0.99 4.74 2.36
C HIS A 77 1.41 3.42 3.00
N PRO A 78 1.89 2.41 2.26
CA PRO A 78 2.42 1.21 2.88
C PRO A 78 3.66 1.54 3.72
N THR A 79 3.74 1.00 4.94
CA THR A 79 4.98 1.00 5.70
C THR A 79 5.96 -0.01 5.11
N GLN A 80 7.20 -0.07 5.60
CA GLN A 80 8.13 -1.13 5.20
C GLN A 80 7.56 -2.55 5.47
N LEU A 81 6.79 -2.73 6.54
CA LEU A 81 6.12 -3.99 6.84
C LEU A 81 4.96 -4.24 5.86
N GLY A 82 4.18 -3.19 5.54
CA GLY A 82 3.14 -3.24 4.53
C GLY A 82 3.66 -3.63 3.15
N GLU A 83 4.78 -3.04 2.72
CA GLU A 83 5.44 -3.37 1.45
C GLU A 83 5.84 -4.86 1.37
N ARG A 84 6.39 -5.40 2.46
CA ARG A 84 6.72 -6.83 2.53
C ARG A 84 5.46 -7.70 2.43
N LEU A 85 4.39 -7.32 3.11
CA LEU A 85 3.12 -8.03 3.07
C LEU A 85 2.47 -7.97 1.68
N ILE A 86 2.50 -6.81 1.02
CA ILE A 86 2.06 -6.63 -0.37
C ILE A 86 2.84 -7.58 -1.28
N GLY A 87 4.18 -7.59 -1.18
CA GLY A 87 5.01 -8.49 -1.98
C GLY A 87 4.72 -9.97 -1.75
N ILE A 88 4.37 -10.37 -0.52
CA ILE A 88 3.95 -11.74 -0.21
C ILE A 88 2.60 -12.08 -0.85
N ILE A 89 1.64 -11.14 -0.83
CA ILE A 89 0.29 -11.35 -1.37
C ILE A 89 0.31 -11.38 -2.90
N THR A 90 1.04 -10.46 -3.53
CA THR A 90 0.97 -10.23 -4.99
C THR A 90 2.11 -10.86 -5.77
N GLY A 91 3.20 -11.25 -5.09
CA GLY A 91 4.46 -11.60 -5.75
C GLY A 91 5.18 -10.41 -6.40
N GLN A 92 4.72 -9.18 -6.17
CA GLN A 92 5.25 -7.97 -6.80
C GLN A 92 5.90 -7.05 -5.76
N SER A 93 7.17 -6.74 -5.96
CA SER A 93 7.91 -5.75 -5.18
C SER A 93 7.95 -4.42 -5.92
N ALA A 94 7.80 -3.31 -5.21
CA ALA A 94 7.94 -1.99 -5.80
C ALA A 94 9.37 -1.76 -6.32
N PRO A 95 9.54 -1.28 -7.57
CA PRO A 95 10.85 -1.04 -8.14
C PRO A 95 11.59 0.12 -7.46
N VAL A 96 12.92 0.06 -7.52
CA VAL A 96 13.78 1.19 -7.15
C VAL A 96 13.80 2.17 -8.32
N VAL A 97 13.06 3.27 -8.19
CA VAL A 97 13.03 4.33 -9.20
C VAL A 97 14.22 5.26 -9.02
N GLN A 98 15.00 5.47 -10.08
CA GLN A 98 16.07 6.46 -10.15
C GLN A 98 15.77 7.42 -11.29
N VAL A 99 15.91 8.72 -11.04
CA VAL A 99 15.83 9.76 -12.07
C VAL A 99 17.14 10.55 -12.04
N PRO A 100 17.62 11.06 -13.19
CA PRO A 100 18.78 11.94 -13.22
C PRO A 100 18.60 13.15 -12.29
N GLU A 101 19.71 13.61 -11.72
CA GLU A 101 19.70 14.84 -10.93
C GLU A 101 19.35 16.05 -11.81
N LEU A 102 18.53 16.96 -11.28
CA LEU A 102 18.24 18.22 -11.94
C LEU A 102 19.51 19.08 -11.97
N PRO A 103 19.90 19.68 -13.11
CA PRO A 103 21.09 20.52 -13.16
C PRO A 103 20.96 21.72 -12.21
N ALA A 104 22.11 22.19 -11.71
CA ALA A 104 22.15 23.37 -10.86
C ALA A 104 21.60 24.60 -11.61
N LEU A 105 20.91 25.48 -10.88
CA LEU A 105 20.53 26.78 -11.42
C LEU A 105 21.80 27.60 -11.72
N PRO A 106 21.81 28.37 -12.83
CA PRO A 106 22.89 29.33 -13.05
C PRO A 106 22.92 30.32 -11.88
N THR A 107 24.12 30.53 -11.32
CA THR A 107 24.38 31.48 -10.23
C THR A 107 24.61 32.89 -10.77
#